data_AF-A0A3E1Y508-F1
#
_entry.id   AF-A0A3E1Y508-F1
#
_cell.length_a   1.000
_cell.length_b   1.000
_cell.length_c   1.000
_cell.angle_alpha   90.00
_cell.angle_beta   90.00
_cell.angle_gamma   90.00
#
_symmetry.space_group_name_H-M   'P 1'
#
loop_
_entity.id
_entity.type
_entity.pdbx_description
1 polymer ?
#
loop_
_entity_poly.entity_id
_entity_poly.type
_entity_poly.pdbx_seq_one_letter_code
_entity_poly.pdbx_strand_id
1 'polypeptide(L)'
;MKTLLLALTIAVTSVSAHAQIIKMKPVLEPIADSIIYQTENVMLVFDRKELADYMNNMDTVLKNGKFDNRIIGSVQLSRLDRNEMANHFLKAYCYLEDSTNKDFSYSTGRMNMLWAEDGGIELPYVEILLPDLLADGRVRITERSSKAYQASYRMIAEPVNGTNFRTYRLNNGKEVFRESTYRAEQLTRR
;
A
#
# COMPACT_ATOMS: atom_id res chain seq x y z
N MET A 1 -33.48 36.77 -2.09
CA MET A 1 -32.35 36.20 -2.85
C MET A 1 -31.04 36.04 -2.05
N LYS A 2 -30.94 36.44 -0.77
CA LYS A 2 -29.70 36.28 0.03
C LYS A 2 -29.63 34.96 0.82
N THR A 3 -30.77 34.36 1.14
CA THR A 3 -30.87 33.08 1.86
C THR A 3 -30.55 31.86 0.98
N LEU A 4 -30.85 31.93 -0.32
CA LEU A 4 -30.57 30.84 -1.27
C LEU A 4 -29.06 30.67 -1.52
N LEU A 5 -28.30 31.77 -1.52
CA LEU A 5 -26.85 31.73 -1.67
C LEU A 5 -26.19 31.05 -0.46
N LEU A 6 -26.65 31.35 0.77
CA LEU A 6 -26.09 30.78 2.00
C LEU A 6 -26.32 29.25 2.10
N ALA A 7 -27.49 28.79 1.66
CA ALA A 7 -27.80 27.35 1.62
C ALA A 7 -26.93 26.60 0.60
N LEU A 8 -26.59 27.25 -0.52
CA LEU A 8 -25.69 26.68 -1.53
C LEU A 8 -24.24 26.60 -1.04
N THR A 9 -23.75 27.57 -0.26
CA THR A 9 -22.40 27.51 0.33
C THR A 9 -22.27 26.44 1.42
N ILE A 10 -23.35 26.13 2.15
CA ILE A 10 -23.37 25.05 3.15
C ILE A 10 -23.49 23.68 2.46
N ALA A 11 -24.21 23.59 1.34
CA ALA A 11 -24.32 22.35 0.55
C ALA A 11 -23.05 22.03 -0.27
N VAL A 12 -22.26 23.03 -0.66
CA VAL A 12 -20.99 22.82 -1.39
C VAL A 12 -19.84 22.48 -0.43
N THR A 13 -19.91 22.86 0.86
CA THR A 13 -18.91 22.48 1.87
C THR A 13 -19.15 21.12 2.52
N SER A 14 -20.33 20.51 2.34
CA SER A 14 -20.66 19.17 2.85
C SER A 14 -20.21 18.02 1.94
N VAL A 15 -19.55 18.31 0.81
CA VAL A 15 -18.67 17.34 0.12
C VAL A 15 -17.33 17.21 0.86
N SER A 16 -17.37 17.21 2.19
CA SER A 16 -16.30 16.65 2.98
C SER A 16 -16.27 15.16 2.67
N ALA A 17 -15.22 14.73 1.95
CA ALA A 17 -14.88 13.32 1.73
C ALA A 17 -15.18 12.54 3.02
N HIS A 18 -16.11 11.60 2.95
CA HIS A 18 -16.51 10.82 4.11
C HIS A 18 -15.30 9.99 4.53
N ALA A 19 -14.57 10.47 5.53
CA ALA A 19 -13.41 9.76 6.05
C ALA A 19 -13.92 8.47 6.70
N GLN A 20 -13.59 7.33 6.09
CA GLN A 20 -13.97 6.02 6.63
C GLN A 20 -13.04 5.71 7.81
N ILE A 21 -13.61 5.51 9.00
CA ILE A 21 -12.85 5.07 10.17
C ILE A 21 -12.65 3.56 10.05
N ILE A 22 -11.39 3.15 10.05
CA ILE A 22 -10.99 1.75 10.04
C ILE A 22 -10.55 1.38 11.45
N LYS A 23 -11.20 0.35 12.00
CA LYS A 23 -10.81 -0.26 13.27
C LYS A 23 -9.86 -1.40 12.98
N MET A 24 -8.75 -1.46 13.71
CA MET A 24 -7.81 -2.56 13.56
C MET A 24 -8.40 -3.84 14.15
N LYS A 25 -8.17 -4.96 13.47
CA LYS A 25 -8.58 -6.26 13.98
C LYS A 25 -7.79 -6.54 15.27
N PRO A 26 -8.43 -7.15 16.29
CA PRO A 26 -7.74 -7.54 17.50
C PRO A 26 -6.55 -8.43 17.15
N VAL A 27 -5.42 -8.19 17.79
CA VAL A 27 -4.24 -9.05 17.69
C VAL A 27 -4.56 -10.33 18.44
N LEU A 28 -5.05 -11.34 17.73
CA LEU A 28 -5.40 -12.64 18.32
C LEU A 28 -4.14 -13.48 18.59
N GLU A 29 -3.10 -13.35 17.75
CA GLU A 29 -1.83 -14.06 17.91
C GLU A 29 -0.61 -13.16 17.61
N PRO A 30 0.56 -13.38 18.23
CA PRO A 30 1.80 -12.74 17.82
C PRO A 30 2.10 -13.06 16.35
N ILE A 31 2.42 -12.05 15.52
CA ILE A 31 2.89 -12.32 14.16
C ILE A 31 4.27 -12.97 14.31
N ALA A 32 4.40 -14.22 13.88
CA ALA A 32 5.64 -14.99 13.99
C ALA A 32 6.66 -14.60 12.91
N ASP A 33 6.20 -14.37 11.68
CA ASP A 33 7.01 -13.89 10.56
C ASP A 33 6.37 -12.63 9.97
N SER A 34 7.01 -11.48 10.15
CA SER A 34 6.41 -10.18 9.88
C SER A 34 7.16 -9.38 8.83
N ILE A 35 6.41 -8.70 7.98
CA ILE A 35 6.91 -7.62 7.15
C ILE A 35 6.75 -6.30 7.91
N ILE A 36 7.83 -5.52 7.97
CA ILE A 36 7.89 -4.21 8.58
C ILE A 36 8.02 -3.16 7.48
N TYR A 37 7.10 -2.20 7.43
CA TYR A 37 7.15 -1.08 6.50
C TYR A 37 7.13 0.25 7.26
N GLN A 38 8.19 1.04 7.13
CA GLN A 38 8.39 2.26 7.89
C GLN A 38 8.23 3.50 7.01
N THR A 39 7.25 4.34 7.35
CA THR A 39 7.15 5.69 6.82
C THR A 39 7.81 6.70 7.76
N GLU A 40 7.72 7.98 7.42
CA GLU A 40 8.14 9.07 8.30
C GLU A 40 7.42 9.02 9.66
N ASN A 41 6.11 8.76 9.64
CA ASN A 41 5.25 8.89 10.83
C ASN A 41 4.96 7.57 11.55
N VAL A 42 4.92 6.45 10.82
CA VAL A 42 4.43 5.17 11.35
C VAL A 42 5.31 3.99 10.97
N MET A 43 5.23 2.95 11.79
CA MET A 43 5.68 1.60 11.47
C MET A 43 4.45 0.74 11.25
N LEU A 44 4.38 0.13 10.08
CA LEU A 44 3.36 -0.81 9.66
C LEU A 44 3.93 -2.21 9.79
N VAL A 45 3.18 -3.13 10.40
CA VAL A 45 3.59 -4.52 10.57
C VAL A 45 2.44 -5.43 10.18
N PHE A 46 2.69 -6.39 9.30
CA PHE A 46 1.73 -7.40 8.86
C PHE A 46 2.42 -8.74 8.63
N ASP A 47 1.63 -9.81 8.51
CA ASP A 47 2.13 -11.18 8.36
C ASP A 47 2.72 -11.40 6.95
N ARG A 48 3.90 -12.03 6.87
CA ARG A 48 4.52 -12.42 5.58
C ARG A 48 3.58 -13.28 4.74
N LYS A 49 2.75 -14.10 5.37
CA LYS A 49 1.75 -14.94 4.70
C LYS A 49 0.81 -14.12 3.80
N GLU A 50 0.48 -12.89 4.17
CA GLU A 50 -0.38 -12.02 3.36
C GLU A 50 0.29 -11.68 2.01
N LEU A 51 1.61 -11.46 2.02
CA LEU A 51 2.38 -11.24 0.80
C LEU A 51 2.48 -12.53 -0.02
N ALA A 52 2.73 -13.68 0.63
CA ALA A 52 2.79 -14.98 -0.06
C ALA A 52 1.46 -15.32 -0.75
N ASP A 53 0.34 -15.17 -0.04
CA ASP A 53 -0.99 -15.40 -0.60
C ASP A 53 -1.30 -14.43 -1.76
N TYR A 54 -0.86 -13.17 -1.66
CA TYR A 54 -0.96 -12.21 -2.76
C TYR A 54 -0.15 -12.64 -3.99
N MET A 55 1.13 -13.02 -3.81
CA MET A 55 2.00 -13.44 -4.90
C MET A 55 1.53 -14.74 -5.56
N ASN A 56 1.04 -15.70 -4.78
CA ASN A 56 0.43 -16.94 -5.29
C ASN A 56 -0.74 -16.67 -6.25
N ASN A 57 -1.63 -15.75 -5.86
CA ASN A 57 -2.73 -15.34 -6.73
C ASN A 57 -2.22 -14.58 -7.97
N MET A 58 -1.22 -13.72 -7.78
CA MET A 58 -0.66 -12.89 -8.84
C MET A 58 0.07 -13.71 -9.91
N ASP A 59 0.69 -14.84 -9.55
CA ASP A 59 1.35 -15.75 -10.51
C ASP A 59 0.38 -16.21 -11.60
N THR A 60 -0.82 -16.65 -11.20
CA THR A 60 -1.87 -17.06 -12.13
C THR A 60 -2.36 -15.89 -12.98
N VAL A 61 -2.58 -14.73 -12.35
CA VAL A 61 -3.05 -13.51 -13.02
C VAL A 61 -2.05 -13.02 -14.07
N LEU A 62 -0.75 -12.99 -13.74
CA LEU A 62 0.31 -12.55 -14.64
C LEU A 62 0.51 -13.52 -15.80
N LYS A 63 0.47 -14.84 -15.56
CA LYS A 63 0.56 -15.84 -16.63
C LYS A 63 -0.59 -15.67 -17.64
N ASN A 64 -1.82 -15.52 -17.16
CA ASN A 64 -2.98 -15.27 -18.02
C ASN A 64 -2.87 -13.94 -18.78
N GLY A 65 -2.32 -12.92 -18.13
CA GLY A 65 -2.05 -11.61 -18.69
C GLY A 65 -0.78 -11.50 -19.54
N LYS A 66 -0.06 -12.61 -19.79
CA LYS A 66 1.23 -12.63 -20.51
C LYS A 66 2.25 -11.65 -19.94
N PHE A 67 2.28 -11.52 -18.62
CA PHE A 67 3.18 -10.65 -17.85
C PHE A 67 3.09 -9.16 -18.25
N ASP A 68 1.89 -8.68 -18.60
CA ASP A 68 1.66 -7.25 -18.80
C ASP A 68 1.82 -6.50 -17.46
N ASN A 69 2.77 -5.57 -17.39
CA ASN A 69 3.09 -4.78 -16.20
C ASN A 69 1.91 -3.90 -15.72
N ARG A 70 0.94 -3.63 -16.60
CA ARG A 70 -0.25 -2.82 -16.30
C ARG A 70 -1.18 -3.50 -15.31
N ILE A 71 -1.12 -4.84 -15.23
CA ILE A 71 -1.95 -5.63 -14.32
C ILE A 71 -1.59 -5.35 -12.85
N ILE A 72 -0.31 -5.06 -12.59
CA ILE A 72 0.21 -4.85 -11.25
C ILE A 72 -0.06 -3.42 -10.76
N GLY A 73 -0.13 -2.44 -11.68
CA GLY A 73 -0.52 -1.08 -11.32
C GLY A 73 0.53 -0.29 -10.53
N SER A 74 1.82 -0.69 -10.57
CA SER A 74 2.91 -0.02 -9.84
C SER A 74 3.85 0.76 -10.74
N VAL A 75 4.07 2.03 -10.39
CA VAL A 75 5.00 2.94 -11.08
C VAL A 75 6.40 2.35 -11.17
N GLN A 76 6.85 1.65 -10.13
CA GLN A 76 8.17 1.04 -10.07
C GLN A 76 8.37 -0.03 -11.17
N LEU A 77 7.31 -0.77 -11.51
CA LEU A 77 7.34 -1.85 -12.49
C LEU A 77 6.89 -1.39 -13.89
N SER A 78 6.46 -0.14 -14.03
CA SER A 78 5.85 0.41 -15.25
C SER A 78 6.75 0.39 -16.49
N ARG A 79 8.07 0.33 -16.29
CA ARG A 79 9.07 0.34 -17.37
C ARG A 79 9.54 -1.04 -17.78
N LEU A 80 9.17 -2.09 -17.04
CA LEU A 80 9.57 -3.45 -17.36
C LEU A 80 8.78 -3.94 -18.56
N ASP A 81 9.46 -4.50 -19.55
CA ASP A 81 8.79 -5.26 -20.60
C ASP A 81 8.23 -6.59 -20.06
N ARG A 82 7.57 -7.38 -20.91
CA ARG A 82 6.95 -8.65 -20.48
C ARG A 82 7.96 -9.68 -19.97
N ASN A 83 9.15 -9.74 -20.59
CA ASN A 83 10.19 -10.69 -20.19
C ASN A 83 10.85 -10.23 -18.88
N GLU A 84 11.14 -8.94 -18.77
CA GLU A 84 11.67 -8.32 -17.56
C GLU A 84 10.69 -8.47 -16.39
N MET A 85 9.39 -8.28 -16.63
CA MET A 85 8.34 -8.47 -15.65
C MET A 85 8.25 -9.94 -15.20
N ALA A 86 8.29 -10.89 -16.13
CA ALA A 86 8.30 -12.31 -15.81
C ALA A 86 9.51 -12.69 -14.93
N ASN A 87 10.70 -12.22 -15.31
CA ASN A 87 11.93 -12.47 -14.57
C ASN A 87 11.94 -11.81 -13.20
N HIS A 88 11.49 -10.55 -13.11
CA HIS A 88 11.38 -9.83 -11.85
C HIS A 88 10.40 -10.52 -10.90
N PHE A 89 9.23 -10.91 -11.40
CA PHE A 89 8.23 -11.63 -10.62
C PHE A 89 8.75 -12.98 -10.13
N LEU A 90 9.39 -13.76 -10.99
CA LEU A 90 9.97 -15.05 -10.61
C LEU A 90 11.03 -14.90 -9.52
N LYS A 91 11.93 -13.93 -9.65
CA LYS A 91 12.98 -13.67 -8.65
C LYS A 91 12.39 -13.29 -7.30
N ALA A 92 11.41 -12.38 -7.30
CA ALA A 92 10.70 -12.00 -6.08
C ALA A 92 10.00 -13.23 -5.46
N TYR A 93 9.21 -13.96 -6.24
CA TYR A 93 8.52 -15.16 -5.78
C TYR A 93 9.48 -16.16 -5.12
N CYS A 94 10.62 -16.45 -5.76
CA CYS A 94 11.65 -17.32 -5.18
C CYS A 94 12.29 -16.75 -3.92
N TYR A 95 12.53 -15.43 -3.86
CA TYR A 95 13.06 -14.76 -2.67
C TYR A 95 12.09 -14.89 -1.48
N LEU A 96 10.80 -14.72 -1.73
CA LEU A 96 9.75 -14.86 -0.73
C LEU A 96 9.52 -16.31 -0.29
N GLU A 97 9.72 -17.30 -1.14
CA GLU A 97 9.58 -18.72 -0.78
C GLU A 97 10.79 -19.25 0.02
N ASP A 98 11.95 -18.60 -0.07
CA ASP A 98 13.14 -19.00 0.67
C ASP A 98 12.98 -18.71 2.18
N SER A 99 12.87 -19.79 2.97
CA SER A 99 12.76 -19.73 4.43
C SER A 99 14.01 -19.21 5.15
N THR A 100 15.16 -19.14 4.48
CA THR A 100 16.38 -18.54 5.00
C THR A 100 16.33 -17.02 4.96
N ASN A 101 15.56 -16.45 4.03
CA ASN A 101 15.27 -15.01 4.00
C ASN A 101 14.32 -14.67 5.14
N LYS A 102 14.87 -13.91 6.08
CA LYS A 102 14.19 -13.36 7.26
C LYS A 102 14.43 -11.85 7.23
N ASP A 103 13.61 -11.11 7.97
CA ASP A 103 13.74 -9.66 8.12
C ASP A 103 13.35 -8.81 6.89
N PHE A 104 12.09 -8.95 6.44
CA PHE A 104 11.50 -8.04 5.46
C PHE A 104 11.23 -6.67 6.10
N SER A 105 12.18 -5.75 5.96
CA SER A 105 12.10 -4.41 6.56
C SER A 105 12.34 -3.32 5.52
N TYR A 106 11.32 -2.52 5.29
CA TYR A 106 11.32 -1.44 4.30
C TYR A 106 11.22 -0.08 4.98
N SER A 107 11.82 0.93 4.35
CA SER A 107 11.64 2.31 4.77
C SER A 107 11.53 3.24 3.58
N THR A 108 10.58 4.18 3.63
CA THR A 108 10.45 5.26 2.64
C THR A 108 11.62 6.25 2.69
N GLY A 109 12.42 6.23 3.75
CA GLY A 109 13.63 7.05 3.89
C GLY A 109 14.89 6.42 3.27
N ARG A 110 14.78 5.23 2.68
CA ARG A 110 15.89 4.51 2.03
C ARG A 110 15.52 4.19 0.59
N MET A 111 16.50 4.24 -0.30
CA MET A 111 16.33 3.79 -1.68
C MET A 111 16.51 2.27 -1.72
N ASN A 112 15.46 1.54 -2.09
CA ASN A 112 15.53 0.10 -2.34
C ASN A 112 15.68 -0.11 -3.84
N MET A 113 16.61 -0.98 -4.25
CA MET A 113 16.84 -1.26 -5.67
C MET A 113 15.89 -2.36 -6.14
N LEU A 114 15.16 -2.11 -7.22
CA LEU A 114 14.19 -3.05 -7.81
C LEU A 114 14.81 -4.33 -8.35
N TRP A 115 16.13 -4.36 -8.54
CA TRP A 115 16.88 -5.49 -9.07
C TRP A 115 17.90 -6.05 -8.07
N ALA A 116 17.92 -5.54 -6.84
CA ALA A 116 18.80 -6.11 -5.83
C ALA A 116 18.38 -7.55 -5.54
N GLU A 117 19.36 -8.42 -5.33
CA GLU A 117 19.14 -9.80 -4.85
C GLU A 117 18.93 -9.81 -3.32
N ASP A 118 18.37 -8.72 -2.78
CA ASP A 118 17.98 -8.56 -1.39
C ASP A 118 16.45 -8.40 -1.29
N GLY A 119 15.94 -8.22 -0.07
CA GLY A 119 14.51 -8.05 0.16
C GLY A 119 13.89 -6.86 -0.58
N GLY A 120 14.67 -5.93 -1.12
CA GLY A 120 14.19 -4.79 -1.89
C GLY A 120 13.38 -5.17 -3.13
N ILE A 121 13.59 -6.37 -3.69
CA ILE A 121 12.83 -6.88 -4.84
C ILE A 121 11.33 -7.06 -4.54
N GLU A 122 10.97 -7.23 -3.26
CA GLU A 122 9.60 -7.43 -2.80
C GLU A 122 8.82 -6.12 -2.59
N LEU A 123 9.54 -5.00 -2.46
CA LEU A 123 8.95 -3.70 -2.12
C LEU A 123 7.76 -3.30 -3.02
N PRO A 124 7.82 -3.45 -4.36
CA PRO A 124 6.70 -3.09 -5.21
C PRO A 124 5.43 -3.84 -4.82
N TYR A 125 5.52 -5.13 -4.51
CA TYR A 125 4.37 -5.97 -4.17
C TYR A 125 3.82 -5.62 -2.79
N VAL A 126 4.70 -5.30 -1.83
CA VAL A 126 4.31 -4.79 -0.51
C VAL A 126 3.50 -3.49 -0.64
N GLU A 127 3.97 -2.53 -1.44
CA GLU A 127 3.31 -1.23 -1.60
C GLU A 127 1.98 -1.31 -2.34
N ILE A 128 1.80 -2.34 -3.18
CA ILE A 128 0.54 -2.59 -3.89
C ILE A 128 -0.48 -3.28 -2.99
N LEU A 129 -0.02 -4.19 -2.12
CA LEU A 129 -0.86 -4.95 -1.20
C LEU A 129 -1.28 -4.11 0.03
N LEU A 130 -0.41 -3.22 0.50
CA LEU A 130 -0.62 -2.43 1.73
C LEU A 130 -1.99 -1.71 1.80
N PRO A 131 -2.47 -1.02 0.76
CA PRO A 131 -3.80 -0.41 0.77
C PRO A 131 -4.93 -1.38 1.10
N ASP A 132 -4.88 -2.61 0.59
CA ASP A 132 -5.93 -3.60 0.80
C ASP A 132 -5.87 -4.14 2.24
N LEU A 133 -4.67 -4.41 2.75
CA LEU A 133 -4.48 -4.80 4.14
C LEU A 133 -4.89 -3.70 5.13
N LEU A 134 -4.61 -2.43 4.78
CA LEU A 134 -5.04 -1.27 5.56
C LEU A 134 -6.57 -1.12 5.50
N ALA A 135 -7.21 -1.29 4.34
CA ALA A 135 -8.67 -1.24 4.25
C ALA A 135 -9.35 -2.29 5.15
N ASP A 136 -8.75 -3.48 5.24
CA ASP A 136 -9.26 -4.59 6.04
C ASP A 136 -8.88 -4.54 7.54
N GLY A 137 -8.10 -3.54 7.96
CA GLY A 137 -7.63 -3.42 9.33
C GLY A 137 -6.67 -4.53 9.77
N ARG A 138 -5.95 -5.15 8.83
CA ARG A 138 -5.01 -6.27 9.05
C ARG A 138 -3.57 -5.84 9.36
N VAL A 139 -3.27 -4.56 9.18
CA VAL A 139 -1.94 -3.99 9.46
C VAL A 139 -1.88 -3.41 10.87
N ARG A 140 -0.86 -3.79 11.63
CA ARG A 140 -0.52 -3.17 12.91
C ARG A 140 0.17 -1.83 12.68
N ILE A 141 -0.30 -0.78 13.31
CA ILE A 141 0.23 0.57 13.15
C ILE A 141 0.76 1.08 14.49
N THR A 142 2.05 1.42 14.50
CA THR A 142 2.71 2.07 15.63
C THR A 142 3.19 3.45 15.20
N GLU A 143 2.80 4.49 15.92
CA GLU A 143 3.30 5.84 15.66
C GLU A 143 4.77 5.96 16.10
N ARG A 144 5.64 6.47 15.22
CA ARG A 144 7.10 6.47 15.48
C ARG A 144 7.53 7.43 16.56
N SER A 145 6.83 8.57 16.71
CA SER A 145 7.16 9.60 17.70
C SER A 145 6.75 9.23 19.12
N SER A 146 5.54 8.69 19.28
CA SER A 146 4.98 8.33 20.59
C SER A 146 5.23 6.87 20.98
N LYS A 147 5.62 6.03 20.01
CA LYS A 147 5.64 4.56 20.12
C LYS A 147 4.28 3.96 20.48
N ALA A 148 3.20 4.73 20.33
CA ALA A 148 1.86 4.29 20.68
C ALA A 148 1.27 3.44 19.57
N TYR A 149 0.72 2.28 19.97
CA TYR A 149 -0.13 1.45 19.13
C TYR A 149 -1.42 2.19 18.81
N GLN A 150 -1.83 2.15 17.55
CA GLN A 150 -3.05 2.80 17.08
C GLN A 150 -4.17 1.76 17.02
N ALA A 151 -5.32 2.05 17.63
CA ALA A 151 -6.49 1.15 17.56
C ALA A 151 -7.36 1.41 16.32
N SER A 152 -7.23 2.60 15.73
CA SER A 152 -7.99 3.02 14.56
C SER A 152 -7.27 4.12 13.79
N TYR A 153 -7.64 4.26 12.52
CA TYR A 153 -7.17 5.30 11.61
C TYR A 153 -8.26 5.61 10.59
N ARG A 154 -8.01 6.58 9.72
CA ARG A 154 -8.98 7.07 8.74
C ARG A 154 -8.47 6.82 7.33
N MET A 155 -9.35 6.37 6.46
CA MET A 155 -9.15 6.37 5.01
C MET A 155 -9.89 7.55 4.39
N ILE A 156 -9.23 8.24 3.50
CA ILE A 156 -9.73 9.39 2.75
C ILE A 156 -9.47 9.13 1.27
N ALA A 157 -10.47 9.36 0.43
CA ALA A 157 -10.30 9.32 -1.02
C ALA A 157 -9.55 10.58 -1.50
N GLU A 158 -8.45 10.37 -2.21
CA GLU A 158 -7.63 11.41 -2.85
C GLU A 158 -7.86 11.37 -4.37
N PRO A 159 -8.56 12.35 -4.95
CA PRO A 159 -8.74 12.42 -6.40
C PRO A 159 -7.44 12.89 -7.08
N VAL A 160 -6.89 12.07 -7.98
CA VAL A 160 -5.74 12.40 -8.82
C VAL A 160 -6.08 12.04 -10.27
N ASN A 161 -6.10 13.04 -11.16
CA ASN A 161 -6.39 12.88 -12.59
C ASN A 161 -7.67 12.06 -12.89
N GLY A 162 -8.74 12.31 -12.13
CA GLY A 162 -10.03 11.63 -12.30
C GLY A 162 -10.09 10.21 -11.72
N THR A 163 -9.02 9.71 -11.09
CA THR A 163 -9.00 8.45 -10.34
C THR A 163 -8.92 8.75 -8.85
N ASN A 164 -9.73 8.06 -8.04
CA ASN A 164 -9.67 8.20 -6.58
C ASN A 164 -8.70 7.17 -5.99
N PHE A 165 -7.67 7.64 -5.30
CA PHE A 165 -6.70 6.82 -4.57
C PHE A 165 -6.98 6.82 -3.07
N ARG A 166 -6.55 5.78 -2.36
CA ARG A 166 -6.73 5.69 -0.91
C ARG A 166 -5.57 6.36 -0.18
N THR A 167 -5.89 7.30 0.69
CA THR A 167 -4.93 7.90 1.63
C THR A 167 -5.33 7.54 3.06
N TYR A 168 -4.38 7.04 3.82
CA TYR A 168 -4.58 6.63 5.21
C TYR A 168 -3.90 7.62 6.14
N ARG A 169 -4.60 8.03 7.20
CA ARG A 169 -4.11 8.97 8.21
C ARG A 169 -4.47 8.52 9.62
N LEU A 170 -3.57 8.80 10.56
CA LEU A 170 -3.82 8.65 11.98
C LEU A 170 -4.93 9.63 12.44
N ASN A 171 -5.50 9.37 13.61
CA ASN A 171 -6.52 10.24 14.20
C ASN A 171 -6.01 11.66 14.51
N ASN A 172 -4.69 11.82 14.69
CA ASN A 172 -4.03 13.11 14.86
C ASN A 172 -3.69 13.80 13.51
N GLY A 173 -4.08 13.22 12.38
CA GLY A 173 -3.90 13.77 11.04
C GLY A 173 -2.59 13.40 10.34
N LYS A 174 -1.63 12.75 11.03
CA LYS A 174 -0.37 12.30 10.42
C LYS A 174 -0.62 11.23 9.36
N GLU A 175 0.14 11.28 8.27
CA GLU A 175 0.02 10.33 7.17
C GLU A 175 0.53 8.94 7.56
N VAL A 176 -0.25 7.92 7.21
CA VAL A 176 0.10 6.50 7.38
C VAL A 176 0.66 5.95 6.08
N PHE A 177 -0.11 6.11 4.99
CA PHE A 177 0.20 5.59 3.66
C PHE A 177 -0.62 6.34 2.61
N ARG A 178 -0.07 6.53 1.42
CA ARG A 178 -0.74 7.19 0.30
C ARG A 178 -0.57 6.36 -0.98
N GLU A 179 -1.67 5.80 -1.48
CA GLU A 179 -1.66 4.89 -2.64
C GLU A 179 -1.23 5.59 -3.94
N SER A 180 -1.57 6.87 -4.11
CA SER A 180 -1.21 7.64 -5.31
C SER A 180 0.30 7.73 -5.53
N THR A 181 1.11 7.73 -4.46
CA THR A 181 2.58 7.77 -4.53
C THR A 181 3.16 6.64 -5.38
N TYR A 182 2.52 5.47 -5.40
CA TYR A 182 3.05 4.26 -6.03
C TYR A 182 2.30 3.84 -7.28
N ARG A 183 1.12 4.44 -7.54
CA ARG A 183 0.23 4.05 -8.65
C ARG A 183 -0.06 5.17 -9.65
N ALA A 184 -0.03 6.44 -9.24
CA ALA A 184 -0.58 7.53 -10.05
C ALA A 184 0.19 7.81 -11.36
N GLU A 185 1.52 7.63 -11.39
CA GLU A 185 2.31 7.93 -12.60
C GLU A 185 2.09 6.91 -13.73
N GLN A 186 1.54 5.72 -13.46
CA GLN A 186 1.17 4.80 -14.54
C GLN A 186 -0.02 5.31 -15.37
N LEU A 187 -0.88 6.15 -14.78
CA LEU A 187 -2.14 6.59 -15.42
C LEU A 187 -2.01 7.93 -16.15
N THR A 188 -0.93 8.68 -15.95
CA THR A 188 -0.66 9.95 -16.66
C THR A 188 -0.02 9.75 -18.03
N ARG A 189 0.49 8.55 -18.32
CA ARG A 189 1.03 8.16 -19.64
C ARG A 189 0.03 7.27 -20.37
N ARG A 190 -1.13 7.82 -20.72
CA ARG A 190 -2.00 7.27 -21.77
C ARG A 190 -1.66 7.89 -23.11
#